data_AF-A0A3M5ZPM3-F1
#
_entry.id   AF-A0A3M5ZPM3-F1
#
_cell.length_a   1.000
_cell.length_b   1.000
_cell.length_c   1.000
_cell.angle_alpha   90.00
_cell.angle_beta   90.00
_cell.angle_gamma   90.00
#
_symmetry.space_group_name_H-M   'P 1'
#
loop_
_entity.id
_entity.type
_entity.pdbx_description
1 polymer ?
#
loop_
_entity_poly.entity_id
_entity_poly.type
_entity_poly.pdbx_seq_one_letter_code
_entity_poly.pdbx_strand_id
1 'polypeptide(L)'
;MGPNENPDGADVKVSPYVNIAEGQKITFTFKGFDDFNNPIEAATYVTTRKLDEVDVVQGHVFKVPQINTLLICTGFAEASYTVDSVEGSNQSPANSTVTRVIVHMLKPTDFTCLGR
;
A
#
# COMPACT_ATOMS: atom_id res chain seq x y z
N MET A 1 -12.08 5.91 7.75
CA MET A 1 -11.71 6.86 6.68
C MET A 1 -12.22 6.25 5.37
N GLY A 2 -13.16 6.92 4.70
CA GLY A 2 -13.70 6.47 3.41
C GLY A 2 -12.74 6.82 2.25
N PRO A 3 -12.84 6.14 1.09
CA PRO A 3 -11.88 6.25 0.01
C PRO A 3 -12.17 7.52 -0.79
N ASN A 4 -11.60 8.64 -0.36
CA ASN A 4 -11.56 9.83 -1.20
C ASN A 4 -10.51 9.62 -2.28
N GLU A 5 -10.99 9.64 -3.51
CA GLU A 5 -10.27 9.96 -4.76
C GLU A 5 -8.94 10.66 -4.45
N ASN A 6 -7.83 9.92 -4.50
CA ASN A 6 -6.53 10.48 -4.20
C ASN A 6 -5.77 10.67 -5.52
N PRO A 7 -5.90 11.86 -6.14
CA PRO A 7 -5.32 12.15 -7.44
C PRO A 7 -3.79 12.12 -7.42
N ASP A 8 -3.12 12.08 -6.26
CA ASP A 8 -1.66 12.21 -6.12
C ASP A 8 -0.96 10.89 -5.70
N GLY A 9 -1.69 9.78 -5.68
CA GLY A 9 -1.24 8.47 -5.19
C GLY A 9 -2.12 7.94 -4.06
N ALA A 10 -1.61 7.01 -3.24
CA ALA A 10 -2.30 6.62 -2.00
C ALA A 10 -1.29 6.50 -0.87
N ASP A 11 -1.53 7.22 0.22
CA ASP A 11 -0.70 7.14 1.43
C ASP A 11 -1.23 6.04 2.34
N VAL A 12 -0.37 5.06 2.66
CA VAL A 12 -0.69 3.98 3.58
C VAL A 12 0.22 4.07 4.79
N LYS A 13 -0.37 4.44 5.93
CA LYS A 13 0.34 4.53 7.20
C LYS A 13 0.37 3.18 7.91
N VAL A 14 1.58 2.69 8.17
CA VAL A 14 1.82 1.66 9.18
C VAL A 14 2.06 2.37 10.51
N SER A 15 1.04 2.38 11.36
CA SER A 15 1.15 2.93 12.71
C SER A 15 2.11 2.10 13.57
N PRO A 16 2.77 2.69 14.58
CA PRO A 16 3.49 1.91 15.58
C PRO A 16 2.61 0.80 16.16
N TYR A 17 3.19 -0.38 16.33
CA TYR A 17 2.51 -1.56 16.85
C TYR A 17 3.31 -2.18 17.99
N VAL A 18 2.65 -3.01 18.80
CA VAL A 18 3.32 -3.71 19.91
C VAL A 18 4.45 -4.56 19.34
N ASN A 19 5.64 -4.46 19.95
CA ASN A 19 6.86 -5.16 19.52
C ASN A 19 7.49 -4.66 18.20
N ILE A 20 7.11 -3.47 17.72
CA ILE A 20 7.87 -2.77 16.68
C ILE A 20 9.29 -2.51 17.19
N ALA A 21 10.29 -2.79 16.35
CA ALA A 21 11.70 -2.65 16.72
C ALA A 21 12.51 -2.13 15.54
N GLU A 22 13.56 -1.37 15.85
CA GLU A 22 14.52 -0.90 14.86
C GLU A 22 15.13 -2.10 14.13
N GLY A 23 15.31 -1.95 12.82
CA GLY A 23 15.93 -2.96 11.98
C GLY A 23 14.97 -4.04 11.48
N GLN A 24 13.73 -4.10 11.96
CA GLN A 24 12.68 -4.90 11.32
C GLN A 24 12.48 -4.43 9.88
N LYS A 25 12.13 -5.35 8.99
CA LYS A 25 11.88 -5.03 7.58
C LYS A 25 10.38 -5.18 7.31
N ILE A 26 9.76 -4.10 6.86
CA ILE A 26 8.37 -4.09 6.41
C ILE A 26 8.35 -4.21 4.88
N THR A 27 7.65 -5.21 4.36
CA THR A 27 7.35 -5.35 2.93
C THR A 27 5.90 -4.93 2.70
N PHE A 28 5.71 -3.81 2.03
CA PHE A 28 4.40 -3.29 1.67
C PHE A 28 4.00 -3.78 0.28
N THR A 29 2.74 -4.20 0.14
CA THR A 29 2.14 -4.65 -1.12
C THR A 29 0.84 -3.91 -1.37
N PHE A 30 0.76 -3.28 -2.53
CA PHE A 30 -0.46 -2.68 -3.09
C PHE A 30 -0.83 -3.42 -4.37
N LYS A 31 -2.10 -3.82 -4.50
CA LYS A 31 -2.62 -4.52 -5.68
C LYS A 31 -3.84 -3.77 -6.22
N GLY A 32 -3.85 -3.56 -7.54
CA GLY A 32 -4.99 -3.01 -8.26
C GLY A 32 -5.84 -4.10 -8.89
N PHE A 33 -7.15 -3.87 -8.93
CA PHE A 33 -8.14 -4.75 -9.56
C PHE A 33 -9.12 -3.92 -10.36
N ASP A 34 -9.63 -4.47 -11.46
CA ASP A 34 -10.74 -3.86 -12.20
C ASP A 34 -12.10 -4.08 -11.50
N ASP A 35 -13.16 -3.51 -12.07
CA ASP A 35 -14.54 -3.63 -11.58
C ASP A 35 -15.04 -5.09 -11.49
N PHE A 36 -14.42 -6.01 -12.24
CA PHE A 36 -14.74 -7.44 -12.22
C PHE A 36 -13.85 -8.25 -11.28
N ASN A 37 -13.06 -7.57 -10.43
CA ASN A 37 -12.13 -8.18 -9.47
C ASN A 37 -10.98 -8.96 -10.15
N ASN A 38 -10.65 -8.66 -11.41
CA ASN A 38 -9.45 -9.21 -12.04
C ASN A 38 -8.23 -8.39 -11.62
N PRO A 39 -7.11 -9.04 -11.26
CA PRO A 39 -5.90 -8.32 -10.89
C PRO A 39 -5.30 -7.58 -12.10
N ILE A 40 -4.85 -6.35 -11.87
CA ILE A 40 -4.11 -5.54 -12.83
C ILE A 40 -2.65 -5.55 -12.39
N GLU A 41 -1.84 -6.45 -12.96
CA GLU A 41 -0.42 -6.61 -12.55
C GLU A 41 0.37 -5.30 -12.67
N ALA A 42 0.14 -4.53 -13.75
CA ALA A 42 0.79 -3.24 -13.95
C ALA A 42 0.46 -2.20 -12.87
N ALA A 43 -0.68 -2.34 -12.17
CA ALA A 43 -1.06 -1.48 -11.06
C ALA A 43 -0.47 -1.94 -9.71
N THR A 44 0.17 -3.11 -9.66
CA THR A 44 0.76 -3.63 -8.43
C THR A 44 2.04 -2.87 -8.07
N TYR A 45 2.17 -2.50 -6.79
CA TYR A 45 3.35 -1.83 -6.25
C TYR A 45 3.82 -2.58 -5.00
N VAL A 46 5.10 -2.94 -5.00
CA VAL A 46 5.74 -3.60 -3.87
C VAL A 46 6.98 -2.81 -3.49
N THR A 47 7.14 -2.54 -2.21
CA THR A 47 8.32 -1.85 -1.69
C THR A 47 8.66 -2.35 -0.30
N THR A 48 9.90 -2.12 0.12
CA THR A 48 10.40 -2.56 1.41
C THR A 48 11.05 -1.41 2.15
N ARG A 49 10.79 -1.34 3.46
CA ARG A 49 11.41 -0.37 4.37
C ARG A 49 12.03 -1.10 5.55
N LYS A 50 13.30 -0.86 5.83
CA LYS A 50 13.91 -1.21 7.11
C LYS A 50 13.62 -0.08 8.10
N LEU A 51 13.05 -0.41 9.25
CA LEU A 51 12.64 0.57 10.26
C LEU A 51 13.87 1.19 10.95
N ASP A 52 13.86 2.51 11.09
CA ASP A 52 14.77 3.26 11.94
C ASP A 52 14.07 3.70 13.25
N GLU A 53 14.81 4.39 14.13
CA GLU A 53 14.28 4.90 15.40
C GLU A 53 13.05 5.80 15.25
N VAL A 54 12.97 6.57 14.16
CA VAL A 54 11.83 7.47 13.90
C VAL A 54 10.60 6.65 13.51
N ASP A 55 10.78 5.66 12.63
CA ASP A 55 9.70 4.76 12.22
C ASP A 55 9.13 3.97 13.42
N VAL A 56 9.96 3.57 14.38
CA VAL A 56 9.53 2.88 15.61
C VAL A 56 8.60 3.75 16.46
N VAL A 57 8.87 5.06 16.52
CA VAL A 57 8.10 6.00 17.36
C VAL A 57 6.87 6.53 16.64
N GLN A 58 6.98 6.83 15.35
CA GLN A 58 5.95 7.58 14.60
C GLN A 58 5.16 6.71 13.61
N GLY A 59 5.67 5.52 13.30
CA GLY A 59 5.23 4.68 12.20
C GLY A 59 5.84 5.15 10.88
N HIS A 60 5.51 4.44 9.80
CA HIS A 60 5.99 4.74 8.46
C HIS A 60 4.81 4.98 7.51
N VAL A 61 4.98 5.88 6.53
CA VAL A 61 3.98 6.12 5.48
C VAL A 61 4.55 5.67 4.14
N PHE A 62 3.95 4.65 3.55
CA PHE A 62 4.23 4.25 2.18
C PHE A 62 3.39 5.10 1.23
N LYS A 63 4.05 5.75 0.26
CA LYS A 63 3.39 6.50 -0.81
C LYS A 63 3.30 5.63 -2.05
N VAL A 64 2.10 5.14 -2.37
CA VAL A 64 1.83 4.46 -3.63
C VAL A 64 1.95 5.49 -4.76
N PRO A 65 2.76 5.22 -5.80
CA PRO A 65 2.89 6.13 -6.93
C PRO A 65 1.53 6.36 -7.62
N GLN A 66 1.30 7.59 -8.08
CA GLN A 66 0.09 7.98 -8.78
C GLN A 66 -0.21 7.08 -10.00
N ILE A 67 0.82 6.63 -10.71
CA ILE A 67 0.64 5.76 -11.88
C ILE A 67 -0.05 4.44 -11.50
N ASN A 68 0.22 3.88 -10.32
CA ASN A 68 -0.39 2.63 -9.86
C ASN A 68 -1.89 2.79 -9.58
N THR A 69 -2.33 3.95 -9.09
CA THR A 69 -3.75 4.24 -8.88
C THR A 69 -4.44 4.62 -10.19
N LEU A 70 -3.76 5.35 -11.08
CA LEU A 70 -4.27 5.69 -12.41
C LEU A 70 -4.47 4.47 -13.31
N LEU A 71 -3.60 3.46 -13.25
CA LEU A 71 -3.74 2.23 -14.03
C LEU A 71 -4.98 1.40 -13.64
N ILE A 72 -5.55 1.62 -12.45
CA ILE A 72 -6.79 0.98 -12.02
C ILE A 72 -8.00 1.63 -12.69
N CYS A 73 -8.02 2.97 -12.78
CA CYS A 73 -9.12 3.79 -13.26
C CYS A 73 -10.43 3.63 -12.46
N THR A 74 -11.09 2.49 -12.65
CA THR A 74 -12.29 2.07 -11.90
C THR A 74 -12.11 0.63 -11.44
N GLY A 75 -12.35 0.40 -10.15
CA GLY A 75 -12.27 -0.92 -9.56
C GLY A 75 -11.88 -0.86 -8.09
N PHE A 76 -10.90 -1.67 -7.70
CA PHE A 76 -10.51 -1.82 -6.30
C PHE A 76 -8.99 -1.76 -6.13
N ALA A 77 -8.57 -1.35 -4.95
CA ALA A 77 -7.20 -1.49 -4.50
C ALA A 77 -7.16 -2.25 -3.17
N GLU A 78 -6.21 -3.16 -3.05
CA GLU A 78 -5.88 -3.83 -1.79
C GLU A 78 -4.49 -3.43 -1.34
N ALA A 79 -4.34 -3.21 -0.03
CA ALA A 79 -3.07 -2.88 0.60
C ALA A 79 -2.83 -3.81 1.80
N SER A 80 -1.62 -4.35 1.89
CA SER A 80 -1.17 -5.16 3.02
C SER A 80 0.33 -4.96 3.24
N TYR A 81 0.81 -5.36 4.42
CA TYR A 81 2.23 -5.41 4.70
C TYR A 81 2.61 -6.64 5.51
N THR A 82 3.85 -7.08 5.32
CA THR A 82 4.47 -8.13 6.13
C THR A 82 5.64 -7.54 6.89
N VAL A 83 5.90 -8.06 8.09
CA VAL A 83 7.00 -7.64 8.95
C VAL A 83 7.92 -8.82 9.13
N ASP A 84 9.16 -8.69 8.66
CA ASP A 84 10.22 -9.63 8.94
C ASP A 84 10.93 -9.23 10.24
N SER A 85 11.14 -10.21 11.10
CA SER A 85 11.85 -10.07 12.37
C SER A 85 13.30 -9.65 12.17
N VAL A 86 13.89 -9.02 13.19
CA VAL A 86 15.35 -8.79 13.23
C VAL A 86 16.08 -10.13 13.36
N GLU A 87 17.20 -10.28 12.68
CA GLU A 87 18.04 -11.48 12.78
C GLU A 87 18.47 -11.71 14.25
N GLY A 88 18.26 -12.92 14.76
CA GLY A 88 18.50 -13.26 16.18
C GLY A 88 17.38 -12.86 17.16
N SER A 89 16.29 -12.24 16.68
CA SER A 89 15.09 -12.01 17.48
C SER A 89 14.28 -13.29 17.67
N ASN A 90 13.62 -13.41 18.82
CA ASN A 90 12.65 -14.49 19.09
C ASN A 90 11.24 -14.19 18.54
N GLN A 91 11.08 -13.08 17.81
CA GLN A 91 9.80 -12.69 17.21
C GLN A 91 9.58 -13.45 15.90
N SER A 92 8.34 -13.91 15.68
CA SER A 92 7.94 -14.48 14.39
C SER A 92 7.53 -13.38 13.40
N PRO A 93 7.67 -13.61 12.08
CA PRO A 93 7.14 -12.70 11.07
C PRO A 93 5.63 -12.50 11.24
N ALA A 94 5.16 -11.28 10.99
CA ALA A 94 3.75 -10.91 11.14
C ALA A 94 3.18 -10.33 9.84
N ASN A 95 1.90 -10.57 9.59
CA ASN A 95 1.18 -10.01 8.44
C ASN A 95 0.08 -9.08 8.92
N SER A 96 -0.11 -7.98 8.21
CA SER A 96 -1.26 -7.11 8.42
C SER A 96 -2.55 -7.74 7.91
N THR A 97 -3.68 -7.23 8.38
CA THR A 97 -4.95 -7.39 7.66
C THR A 97 -4.85 -6.74 6.28
N VAL A 98 -5.48 -7.35 5.28
CA VAL A 98 -5.63 -6.76 3.95
C VAL A 98 -6.73 -5.71 4.02
N THR A 99 -6.39 -4.46 3.67
CA THR A 99 -7.38 -3.39 3.55
C THR A 99 -7.76 -3.23 2.10
N ARG A 100 -9.06 -3.23 1.80
CA ARG A 100 -9.59 -3.04 0.45
C ARG A 100 -10.39 -1.76 0.35
N VAL A 101 -10.16 -1.00 -0.71
CA VAL A 101 -10.86 0.25 -1.01
C VAL A 101 -11.31 0.27 -2.45
N ILE A 102 -12.38 1.02 -2.71
CA ILE A 102 -12.86 1.29 -4.07
C ILE A 102 -11.98 2.39 -4.67
N VAL A 103 -11.59 2.24 -5.94
CA VAL A 103 -10.85 3.23 -6.71
C VAL A 103 -11.76 3.75 -7.81
N HIS A 104 -11.97 5.06 -7.81
CA HIS A 104 -12.64 5.79 -8.89
C HIS A 104 -11.80 7.03 -9.20
N MET A 105 -11.10 7.02 -10.33
CA MET A 105 -10.21 8.10 -10.77
C MET A 105 -10.84 8.96 -11.88
N LEU A 106 -12.18 9.08 -11.88
CA LEU A 106 -12.93 9.78 -12.92
C LEU A 106 -12.82 11.31 -12.77
N LYS A 107 -11.63 11.87 -13.02
CA LYS A 107 -11.51 13.29 -13.35
C LYS A 107 -11.63 13.47 -14.87
N PRO A 108 -12.46 14.43 -15.36
CA PRO A 108 -12.67 14.65 -16.79
C PRO A 108 -11.40 14.93 -17.63
N THR A 109 -10.27 15.24 -16.99
CA THR A 109 -9.00 15.61 -17.62
C THR A 109 -7.96 14.49 -17.63
N ASP A 110 -8.18 13.37 -16.97
CA ASP A 110 -7.18 12.30 -16.83
C ASP A 110 -7.27 11.34 -18.03
N PHE A 111 -6.50 11.65 -19.08
CA PHE A 111 -6.40 10.89 -20.33
C PHE A 111 -5.93 9.44 -20.15
N THR A 112 -5.43 9.05 -18.97
CA THR A 112 -4.89 7.72 -18.71
C THR A 112 -5.96 6.62 -18.60
N CYS A 113 -7.24 6.98 -18.47
CA CYS A 113 -8.33 6.01 -18.41
C CYS A 113 -9.02 5.70 -19.75
N LEU A 114 -8.61 6.38 -20.83
CA LEU A 114 -9.28 6.28 -22.14
C LEU A 114 -8.66 5.22 -23.07
N GLY A 115 -7.69 4.44 -22.60
CA GLY A 115 -6.92 3.50 -23.43
C GLY A 115 -7.21 2.01 -23.25
N ARG A 116 -8.30 1.63 -22.57
CA ARG A 116 -8.64 0.22 -22.29
C ARG A 116 -9.80 -0.28 -23.16
#